data_AF-A0A067CCJ0-F1
#
_entry.id   AF-A0A067CCJ0-F1
#
_cell.length_a   1.000
_cell.length_b   1.000
_cell.length_c   1.000
_cell.angle_alpha   90.00
_cell.angle_beta   90.00
_cell.angle_gamma   90.00
#
_symmetry.space_group_name_H-M   'P 1'
#
loop_
_entity.id
_entity.type
_entity.pdbx_description
1 polymer ?
#
loop_
_entity_poly.entity_id
_entity_poly.type
_entity_poly.pdbx_seq_one_letter_code
_entity_poly.pdbx_strand_id
1 'polypeptide(L)'
;MATWGGVNSRFVIAYERALQETTTGQAFLSQVSQARNTTTISDELLYWRQYNLDRFQLQWQNRWQPGITETILLENAIGLRELVTIKNFAQGAGPWTTNLLFWIPLNDLTLAKYMNRSMVRGSSRFFGANISASLPAKDLEVVQGVTPVAGQFFNQSALFRQTIGPFQTVDVFYRKAPSALTAANKF
;
A
#
# COMPACT_ATOMS: atom_id res chain seq x y z
N MET A 1 6.67 -0.33 -19.66
CA MET A 1 6.71 -1.69 -19.09
C MET A 1 7.96 -1.98 -18.21
N ALA A 2 9.13 -1.39 -18.49
CA ALA A 2 10.39 -1.72 -17.80
C ALA A 2 10.48 -1.37 -16.29
N THR A 3 9.67 -0.44 -15.77
CA THR A 3 9.73 -0.05 -14.35
C THR A 3 9.16 -1.12 -13.42
N TRP A 4 8.13 -1.84 -13.88
CA TRP A 4 7.36 -2.79 -13.08
C TRP A 4 7.60 -4.25 -13.48
N GLY A 5 7.97 -4.52 -14.74
CA GLY A 5 8.31 -5.85 -15.23
C GLY A 5 9.60 -5.84 -16.07
N GLY A 6 10.14 -7.03 -16.36
CA GLY A 6 11.39 -7.21 -17.09
C GLY A 6 12.60 -7.48 -16.18
N VAL A 7 13.74 -7.83 -16.80
CA VAL A 7 14.97 -8.24 -16.10
C VAL A 7 15.42 -7.13 -15.13
N ASN A 8 15.68 -7.49 -13.87
CA ASN A 8 16.05 -6.57 -12.79
C ASN A 8 15.01 -5.48 -12.46
N SER A 9 13.74 -5.70 -12.81
CA SER A 9 12.63 -4.84 -12.36
C SER A 9 12.39 -4.97 -10.85
N ARG A 10 11.63 -4.02 -10.28
CA ARG A 10 11.33 -4.02 -8.84
C ARG A 10 10.58 -5.29 -8.41
N PHE A 11 9.62 -5.74 -9.24
CA PHE A 11 8.88 -6.98 -9.00
C PHE A 11 9.80 -8.21 -9.02
N VAL A 12 10.72 -8.28 -10.00
CA VAL A 12 11.65 -9.41 -10.12
C VAL A 12 12.50 -9.58 -8.88
N ILE A 13 13.05 -8.48 -8.37
CA ILE A 13 13.91 -8.51 -7.18
C ILE A 13 13.10 -8.77 -5.90
N ALA A 14 11.95 -8.11 -5.75
CA ALA A 14 11.15 -8.23 -4.54
C ALA A 14 10.50 -9.61 -4.39
N TYR A 15 9.99 -10.18 -5.49
CA TYR A 15 9.09 -11.34 -5.47
C TYR A 15 9.48 -12.45 -6.44
N GLU A 16 9.63 -12.15 -7.74
CA GLU A 16 9.69 -13.20 -8.79
C GLU A 16 10.83 -14.19 -8.58
N ARG A 17 12.05 -13.69 -8.34
CA ARG A 17 13.23 -14.56 -8.13
C ARG A 17 13.04 -15.52 -6.97
N ALA A 18 12.48 -15.01 -5.87
CA ALA A 18 12.22 -15.82 -4.69
C ALA A 18 11.16 -16.89 -4.95
N LEU A 19 10.10 -16.55 -5.70
CA LEU A 19 9.07 -17.52 -6.09
C LEU A 19 9.63 -18.57 -7.05
N GLN A 20 10.58 -18.21 -7.92
CA GLN A 20 11.25 -19.14 -8.82
C GLN A 20 12.16 -20.17 -8.10
N GLU A 21 12.54 -19.95 -6.84
CA GLU A 21 13.36 -20.89 -6.05
C GLU A 21 12.64 -22.21 -5.75
N THR A 22 11.30 -22.25 -5.83
CA THR A 22 10.49 -23.42 -5.46
C THR A 22 9.54 -23.82 -6.57
N THR A 23 9.26 -25.13 -6.69
CA THR A 23 8.26 -25.64 -7.66
C THR A 23 6.88 -25.04 -7.42
N THR A 24 6.47 -24.89 -6.16
CA THR A 24 5.18 -24.26 -5.80
C THR A 24 5.11 -22.80 -6.24
N GLY A 25 6.18 -22.02 -6.04
CA GLY A 25 6.22 -20.62 -6.46
C GLY A 25 6.24 -20.46 -7.99
N GLN A 26 6.93 -21.34 -8.71
CA GLN A 26 6.88 -21.37 -10.18
C GLN A 26 5.47 -21.68 -10.71
N ALA A 27 4.79 -22.67 -10.11
CA ALA A 27 3.40 -23.01 -10.45
C ALA A 27 2.45 -21.84 -10.16
N PHE A 28 2.60 -21.18 -9.01
CA PHE A 28 1.84 -19.99 -8.65
C PHE A 28 2.03 -18.86 -9.69
N LEU A 29 3.28 -18.55 -10.07
CA LEU A 29 3.58 -17.54 -11.09
C LEU A 29 2.91 -17.86 -12.44
N SER A 30 2.96 -19.12 -12.85
CA SER A 30 2.29 -19.59 -14.08
C SER A 30 0.77 -19.37 -14.01
N GLN A 31 0.15 -19.72 -12.88
CA GLN A 31 -1.29 -19.55 -12.67
C GLN A 31 -1.71 -18.08 -12.68
N VAL A 32 -1.05 -17.22 -11.89
CA VAL A 32 -1.44 -15.80 -11.78
C VAL A 32 -1.18 -15.02 -13.07
N SER A 33 -0.20 -15.44 -13.89
CA SER A 33 0.07 -14.80 -15.18
C SER A 33 -1.09 -14.96 -16.20
N GLN A 34 -1.94 -15.97 -16.00
CA GLN A 34 -3.08 -16.27 -16.87
C GLN A 34 -4.42 -15.81 -16.27
N ALA A 35 -4.46 -15.49 -14.97
CA ALA A 35 -5.68 -15.21 -14.22
C ALA A 35 -6.58 -14.18 -14.92
N ARG A 36 -6.02 -13.06 -15.40
CA ARG A 36 -6.81 -12.01 -16.08
C ARG A 36 -7.61 -12.52 -17.30
N ASN A 37 -7.13 -13.55 -17.98
CA ASN A 37 -7.80 -14.14 -19.14
C ASN A 37 -8.78 -15.25 -18.76
N THR A 38 -8.64 -15.82 -17.56
CA THR A 38 -9.41 -16.99 -17.09
C THR A 38 -10.41 -16.68 -15.99
N THR A 39 -10.33 -15.50 -15.36
CA THR A 39 -11.25 -15.05 -14.31
C THR A 39 -12.02 -13.82 -14.75
N THR A 40 -13.31 -13.78 -14.42
CA THR A 40 -14.16 -12.61 -14.61
C THR A 40 -14.33 -11.85 -13.29
N ILE A 41 -14.75 -10.59 -13.37
CA ILE A 41 -15.12 -9.78 -12.19
C ILE A 41 -16.23 -10.47 -11.39
N SER A 42 -17.19 -11.12 -12.07
CA SER A 42 -18.27 -11.85 -11.40
C SER A 42 -17.76 -13.04 -10.60
N ASP A 43 -16.76 -13.77 -11.10
CA ASP A 43 -16.13 -14.89 -10.38
C ASP A 43 -15.41 -14.40 -9.11
N GLU A 44 -14.67 -13.30 -9.21
CA GLU A 44 -13.98 -12.68 -8.06
C GLU A 44 -14.97 -12.22 -6.99
N LEU A 45 -16.08 -11.58 -7.40
CA LEU A 45 -17.12 -11.13 -6.46
C LEU A 45 -17.83 -12.30 -5.77
N LEU A 46 -18.14 -13.38 -6.51
CA LEU A 46 -18.72 -14.59 -5.93
C LEU A 46 -17.77 -15.21 -4.90
N TYR A 47 -16.48 -15.30 -5.24
CA TYR A 47 -15.46 -15.82 -4.35
C TYR A 47 -15.30 -14.96 -3.08
N TRP A 48 -15.14 -13.64 -3.21
CA TRP A 48 -15.00 -12.73 -2.06
C TRP A 48 -16.19 -12.78 -1.10
N ARG A 49 -17.41 -12.90 -1.63
CA ARG A 49 -18.62 -13.00 -0.80
C ARG A 49 -18.69 -14.29 0.02
N GLN A 50 -18.13 -15.40 -0.46
CA GLN A 50 -18.03 -16.65 0.32
C GLN A 50 -17.20 -16.46 1.60
N TYR A 51 -16.28 -15.48 1.61
CA TYR A 51 -15.45 -15.13 2.76
C TYR A 51 -15.91 -13.86 3.49
N ASN A 52 -17.13 -13.37 3.22
CA ASN A 52 -17.66 -12.12 3.78
C ASN A 52 -16.77 -10.89 3.51
N LEU A 53 -16.07 -10.86 2.38
CA LEU A 53 -15.30 -9.70 1.93
C LEU A 53 -16.21 -8.80 1.09
N ASP A 54 -16.94 -7.91 1.76
CA ASP A 54 -17.99 -7.06 1.15
C ASP A 54 -17.65 -5.56 1.13
N ARG A 55 -16.52 -5.16 1.73
CA ARG A 55 -16.10 -3.77 1.88
C ARG A 55 -14.66 -3.55 1.47
N PHE A 56 -14.46 -2.56 0.60
CA PHE A 56 -13.15 -1.96 0.36
C PHE A 56 -12.97 -0.72 1.23
N GLN A 57 -11.92 -0.69 2.06
CA GLN A 57 -11.59 0.42 2.93
C GLN A 57 -10.17 0.89 2.66
N LEU A 58 -10.01 2.17 2.33
CA LEU A 58 -8.70 2.80 2.20
C LEU A 58 -8.10 3.11 3.57
N GLN A 59 -6.78 2.94 3.66
CA GLN A 59 -6.01 3.45 4.80
C GLN A 59 -5.85 4.97 4.69
N TRP A 60 -5.85 5.63 5.84
CA TRP A 60 -5.62 7.06 5.92
C TRP A 60 -4.13 7.40 5.84
N GLN A 61 -3.80 8.42 5.05
CA GLN A 61 -2.44 8.92 4.85
C GLN A 61 -2.47 10.43 4.55
N ASN A 62 -1.38 11.14 4.83
CA ASN A 62 -1.27 12.60 4.62
C ASN A 62 -0.21 13.01 3.58
N ARG A 63 0.18 12.12 2.67
CA ARG A 63 0.98 12.40 1.46
C ARG A 63 0.17 13.11 0.40
N TRP A 64 -1.05 12.62 0.15
CA TRP A 64 -1.93 13.14 -0.89
C TRP A 64 -3.31 13.41 -0.30
N GLN A 65 -3.82 14.61 -0.56
CA GLN A 65 -5.18 14.96 -0.25
C GLN A 65 -6.11 14.47 -1.37
N PRO A 66 -7.34 14.07 -1.06
CA PRO A 66 -8.31 13.75 -2.11
C PRO A 66 -8.56 15.00 -2.95
N GLY A 67 -8.45 14.85 -4.27
CA GLY A 67 -8.99 15.82 -5.23
C GLY A 67 -10.47 15.54 -5.45
N ILE A 68 -11.28 16.57 -5.64
CA ILE A 68 -12.72 16.45 -5.91
C ILE A 68 -13.06 17.32 -7.09
N THR A 69 -13.58 16.71 -8.16
CA THR A 69 -14.19 17.42 -9.28
C THR A 69 -15.66 16.99 -9.35
N GLU A 70 -16.57 17.94 -9.16
CA GLU A 70 -18.01 17.73 -9.28
C GLU A 70 -18.50 18.49 -10.52
N THR A 71 -19.17 17.77 -11.42
CA THR A 71 -19.69 18.31 -12.67
C THR A 71 -21.17 17.98 -12.76
N ILE A 72 -21.97 18.95 -13.18
CA ILE A 72 -23.39 18.77 -13.49
C ILE A 72 -23.60 18.84 -15.00
N LEU A 73 -24.57 18.06 -15.48
CA LEU A 73 -25.04 18.16 -16.86
C LEU A 73 -26.20 19.16 -16.90
N LEU A 74 -26.03 20.25 -17.63
CA LEU A 74 -27.10 21.18 -17.94
C LEU A 74 -27.67 20.84 -19.31
N GLU A 75 -28.98 20.64 -19.38
CA GLU A 75 -29.71 20.51 -20.65
C GLU A 75 -30.65 21.70 -20.78
N ASN A 76 -30.54 22.44 -21.89
CA ASN A 76 -31.43 23.57 -22.15
C ASN A 76 -32.76 23.10 -22.78
N ALA A 77 -33.73 24.02 -22.92
CA ALA A 77 -35.06 23.72 -23.44
C ALA A 77 -35.09 23.21 -24.91
N ILE A 78 -34.00 23.36 -25.66
CA ILE A 78 -33.86 22.87 -27.04
C ILE A 78 -33.01 21.60 -27.15
N GLY A 79 -32.66 20.97 -26.01
CA GLY A 79 -31.94 19.69 -25.95
C GLY A 79 -30.41 19.79 -26.03
N LEU A 80 -29.82 21.00 -25.98
CA LEU A 80 -28.37 21.16 -25.93
C LEU A 80 -27.86 20.82 -24.54
N ARG A 81 -26.85 19.95 -24.47
CA ARG A 81 -26.23 19.47 -23.24
C ARG A 81 -24.84 20.05 -23.04
N GLU A 82 -24.58 20.60 -21.85
CA GLU A 82 -23.28 21.14 -21.46
C GLU A 82 -22.88 20.62 -20.07
N LEU A 83 -21.60 20.27 -19.92
CA LEU A 83 -21.03 19.88 -18.63
C LEU A 83 -20.46 21.11 -17.92
N VAL A 84 -20.99 21.44 -16.75
CA VAL A 84 -20.50 22.56 -15.94
C VAL A 84 -19.89 22.04 -14.64
N THR A 85 -18.64 22.42 -14.38
CA THR A 85 -17.93 22.05 -13.16
C THR A 85 -18.33 22.99 -12.02
N ILE A 86 -18.94 22.45 -10.97
CA ILE A 86 -19.43 23.21 -9.81
C ILE A 86 -18.48 23.16 -8.62
N LYS A 87 -17.59 22.16 -8.57
CA LYS A 87 -16.50 22.07 -7.59
C LYS A 87 -15.27 21.53 -8.28
N ASN A 88 -14.15 22.20 -8.06
CA ASN A 88 -12.85 21.70 -8.49
C ASN A 88 -11.81 21.94 -7.41
N PHE A 89 -11.53 20.90 -6.63
CA PHE A 89 -10.47 20.87 -5.65
C PHE A 89 -9.37 19.95 -6.16
N ALA A 90 -8.24 20.52 -6.56
CA ALA A 90 -7.11 19.73 -7.05
C ALA A 90 -6.55 18.83 -5.95
N GLN A 91 -5.97 17.69 -6.35
CA GLN A 91 -5.24 16.85 -5.40
C GLN A 91 -4.04 17.61 -4.84
N GLY A 92 -4.09 17.91 -3.55
CA GLY A 92 -2.96 18.49 -2.82
C GLY A 92 -1.92 17.45 -2.44
N ALA A 93 -0.69 17.90 -2.24
CA ALA A 93 0.37 17.11 -1.61
C ALA A 93 0.57 17.59 -0.16
N GLY A 94 0.73 16.65 0.76
CA GLY A 94 1.01 16.92 2.17
C GLY A 94 2.39 16.43 2.59
N PRO A 95 2.75 16.59 3.88
CA PRO A 95 4.09 16.34 4.38
C PRO A 95 4.47 14.85 4.48
N TRP A 96 3.51 13.93 4.28
CA TRP A 96 3.69 12.47 4.35
C TRP A 96 4.30 11.93 5.66
N THR A 97 4.01 12.57 6.79
CA THR A 97 4.48 12.08 8.09
C THR A 97 3.88 10.72 8.46
N THR A 98 2.73 10.34 7.87
CA THR A 98 2.12 9.01 8.07
C THR A 98 2.92 7.87 7.47
N ASN A 99 3.95 8.16 6.65
CA ASN A 99 4.83 7.14 6.09
C ASN A 99 5.40 6.23 7.18
N LEU A 100 5.70 6.76 8.38
CA LEU A 100 6.23 5.98 9.51
C LEU A 100 5.31 4.82 9.92
N LEU A 101 4.00 4.94 9.67
CA LEU A 101 3.00 3.94 10.02
C LEU A 101 2.83 2.92 8.90
N PHE A 102 2.64 3.42 7.68
CA PHE A 102 2.56 2.64 6.45
C PHE A 102 3.05 3.47 5.26
N TRP A 103 4.08 2.98 4.58
CA TRP A 103 4.73 3.70 3.49
C TRP A 103 4.31 3.30 2.07
N ILE A 104 3.23 2.52 1.89
CA ILE A 104 2.71 2.08 0.59
C ILE A 104 3.60 1.01 -0.09
N PRO A 105 3.03 0.00 -0.78
CA PRO A 105 3.80 -1.11 -1.36
C PRO A 105 4.85 -0.72 -2.40
N LEU A 106 4.73 0.49 -2.97
CA LEU A 106 5.72 1.02 -3.90
C LEU A 106 7.09 1.24 -3.23
N ASN A 107 7.12 1.62 -1.95
CA ASN A 107 8.38 1.76 -1.22
C ASN A 107 9.00 0.39 -0.94
N ASP A 108 8.21 -0.63 -0.61
CA ASP A 108 8.69 -2.00 -0.44
C ASP A 108 9.41 -2.49 -1.70
N LEU A 109 8.78 -2.32 -2.86
CA LEU A 109 9.32 -2.68 -4.16
C LEU A 109 10.61 -1.92 -4.50
N THR A 110 10.65 -0.63 -4.18
CA THR A 110 11.82 0.22 -4.46
C THR A 110 12.99 -0.15 -3.55
N LEU A 111 12.72 -0.37 -2.27
CA LEU A 111 13.70 -0.74 -1.27
C LEU A 111 14.27 -2.15 -1.52
N ALA A 112 13.40 -3.11 -1.83
CA ALA A 112 13.80 -4.47 -2.22
C ALA A 112 14.82 -4.44 -3.36
N LYS A 113 14.54 -3.63 -4.40
CA LYS A 113 15.48 -3.43 -5.51
C LYS A 113 16.77 -2.77 -5.06
N TYR A 114 16.70 -1.69 -4.28
CA TYR A 114 17.88 -0.95 -3.80
C TYR A 114 18.82 -1.83 -2.97
N MET A 115 18.28 -2.65 -2.06
CA MET A 115 19.07 -3.56 -1.23
C MET A 115 19.42 -4.88 -1.93
N ASN A 116 18.86 -5.13 -3.11
CA ASN A 116 18.89 -6.43 -3.79
C ASN A 116 18.44 -7.58 -2.87
N ARG A 117 17.30 -7.39 -2.19
CA ARG A 117 16.69 -8.33 -1.23
C ARG A 117 15.24 -8.62 -1.60
N SER A 118 14.77 -9.80 -1.22
CA SER A 118 13.39 -10.23 -1.42
C SER A 118 12.51 -9.92 -0.20
N MET A 119 11.23 -9.67 -0.46
CA MET A 119 10.18 -9.55 0.56
C MET A 119 9.53 -10.90 0.91
N VAL A 120 9.86 -11.97 0.17
CA VAL A 120 9.33 -13.32 0.40
C VAL A 120 10.13 -13.99 1.53
N ARG A 121 9.45 -14.30 2.64
CA ARG A 121 10.04 -15.05 3.77
C ARG A 121 10.48 -16.43 3.31
N GLY A 122 11.60 -16.91 3.85
CA GLY A 122 12.16 -18.23 3.53
C GLY A 122 12.94 -18.30 2.20
N SER A 123 12.95 -17.23 1.41
CA SER A 123 13.79 -17.18 0.21
C SER A 123 15.26 -16.99 0.52
N SER A 124 16.13 -17.37 -0.41
CA SER A 124 17.58 -17.22 -0.33
C SER A 124 18.07 -15.78 -0.12
N ARG A 125 17.20 -14.78 -0.38
CA ARG A 125 17.51 -13.35 -0.26
C ARG A 125 16.52 -12.57 0.61
N PHE A 126 15.73 -13.24 1.45
CA PHE A 126 14.76 -12.57 2.33
C PHE A 126 15.41 -11.44 3.14
N PHE A 127 14.90 -10.21 3.07
CA PHE A 127 15.54 -9.02 3.68
C PHE A 127 15.77 -9.14 5.20
N GLY A 128 14.87 -9.81 5.90
CA GLY A 128 14.93 -9.96 7.36
C GLY A 128 15.82 -11.11 7.85
N ALA A 129 16.38 -11.94 6.95
CA ALA A 129 17.28 -13.03 7.34
C ALA A 129 18.75 -12.61 7.30
N ASN A 130 19.54 -13.11 8.24
CA ASN A 130 20.99 -13.01 8.18
C ASN A 130 21.54 -14.20 7.39
N ILE A 131 21.72 -14.03 6.06
CA ILE A 131 22.06 -15.13 5.16
C ILE A 131 23.58 -15.33 5.05
N SER A 132 24.34 -14.23 4.99
CA SER A 132 25.80 -14.26 4.88
C SER A 132 26.40 -12.91 5.29
N ALA A 133 27.73 -12.84 5.40
CA ALA A 133 28.44 -11.58 5.66
C ALA A 133 28.15 -10.49 4.60
N SER A 134 27.87 -10.88 3.36
CA SER A 134 27.49 -9.97 2.28
C SER A 134 25.97 -9.69 2.21
N LEU A 135 25.16 -10.43 2.97
CA LEU A 135 23.70 -10.32 3.03
C LEU A 135 23.18 -10.32 4.49
N PRO A 136 23.59 -9.33 5.31
CA PRO A 136 23.09 -9.20 6.68
C PRO A 136 21.59 -8.85 6.68
N ALA A 137 20.89 -9.16 7.76
CA ALA A 137 19.50 -8.75 7.93
C ALA A 137 19.36 -7.22 7.85
N LYS A 138 18.23 -6.75 7.33
CA LYS A 138 17.93 -5.33 7.17
C LYS A 138 16.71 -4.96 8.01
N ASP A 139 16.90 -4.01 8.91
CA ASP A 139 15.83 -3.45 9.74
C ASP A 139 15.17 -2.28 8.99
N LEU A 140 13.88 -2.41 8.69
CA LEU A 140 13.13 -1.39 7.96
C LEU A 140 12.90 -0.12 8.78
N GLU A 141 12.86 -0.22 10.11
CA GLU A 141 12.66 0.92 11.00
C GLU A 141 13.93 1.76 11.11
N VAL A 142 15.10 1.12 10.97
CA VAL A 142 16.39 1.82 10.81
C VAL A 142 16.48 2.48 9.44
N VAL A 143 16.14 1.74 8.37
CA VAL A 143 16.16 2.28 7.00
C VAL A 143 15.25 3.50 6.85
N GLN A 144 14.10 3.47 7.53
CA GLN A 144 13.15 4.58 7.53
C GLN A 144 13.57 5.76 8.41
N GLY A 145 14.59 5.59 9.26
CA GLY A 145 15.07 6.61 10.19
C GLY A 145 14.19 6.77 11.44
N VAL A 146 13.40 5.77 11.81
CA VAL A 146 12.66 5.76 13.09
C VAL A 146 13.63 5.65 14.27
N THR A 147 14.68 4.85 14.09
CA THR A 147 15.75 4.67 15.06
C THR A 147 17.11 4.58 14.36
N PRO A 148 18.20 5.10 14.95
CA PRO A 148 19.54 4.92 14.41
C PRO A 148 20.07 3.48 14.55
N VAL A 149 19.55 2.70 15.50
CA VAL A 149 20.06 1.35 15.82
C VAL A 149 18.90 0.37 15.96
N ALA A 150 19.01 -0.77 15.26
CA ALA A 150 18.00 -1.82 15.26
C ALA A 150 17.63 -2.24 16.70
N GLY A 151 16.32 -2.29 16.98
CA GLY A 151 15.80 -2.68 18.29
C GLY A 151 15.93 -1.63 19.41
N GLN A 152 16.62 -0.51 19.20
CA GLN A 152 16.78 0.53 20.22
C GLN A 152 15.80 1.67 19.99
N PHE A 153 14.82 1.84 20.88
CA PHE A 153 13.82 2.90 20.77
C PHE A 153 13.82 3.74 22.06
N PHE A 154 13.49 5.03 21.95
CA PHE A 154 13.52 5.97 23.07
C PHE A 154 12.27 6.84 23.09
N ASN A 155 11.83 7.23 24.28
CA ASN A 155 10.70 8.15 24.50
C ASN A 155 9.43 7.74 23.70
N GLN A 156 8.96 8.61 22.80
CA GLN A 156 7.72 8.41 22.05
C GLN A 156 7.78 7.20 21.12
N SER A 157 8.92 6.91 20.49
CA SER A 157 9.04 5.76 19.59
C SER A 157 9.04 4.43 20.34
N ALA A 158 9.62 4.40 21.54
CA ALA A 158 9.56 3.24 22.42
C ALA A 158 8.13 2.95 22.89
N LEU A 159 7.44 3.99 23.39
CA LEU A 159 6.05 3.88 23.84
C LEU A 159 5.13 3.44 22.70
N PHE A 160 5.26 4.04 21.51
CA PHE A 160 4.47 3.66 20.34
C PHE A 160 4.70 2.19 19.96
N ARG A 161 5.96 1.76 19.86
CA ARG A 161 6.30 0.39 19.50
C ARG A 161 5.78 -0.64 20.50
N GLN A 162 5.83 -0.31 21.80
CA GLN A 162 5.33 -1.18 22.87
C GLN A 162 3.81 -1.28 22.89
N THR A 163 3.10 -0.19 22.59
CA THR A 163 1.64 -0.10 22.72
C THR A 163 0.88 -0.49 21.46
N ILE A 164 1.40 -0.11 20.29
CA ILE A 164 0.76 -0.33 18.99
C ILE A 164 1.43 -1.48 18.23
N GLY A 165 2.77 -1.45 18.17
CA GLY A 165 3.55 -2.43 17.43
C GLY A 165 4.56 -1.77 16.48
N PRO A 166 5.19 -2.57 15.59
CA PRO A 166 6.25 -2.07 14.72
C PRO A 166 5.83 -0.99 13.74
N PHE A 167 6.69 0.01 13.55
CA PHE A 167 6.53 0.98 12.48
C PHE A 167 6.54 0.26 11.12
N GLN A 168 5.91 0.85 10.11
CA GLN A 168 5.63 0.22 8.80
C GLN A 168 4.65 -0.96 8.80
N THR A 169 4.08 -1.34 9.96
CA THR A 169 3.09 -2.42 10.06
C THR A 169 1.77 -1.97 10.67
N VAL A 170 1.50 -0.66 10.66
CA VAL A 170 0.34 -0.05 11.31
C VAL A 170 -0.63 0.49 10.28
N ASP A 171 -1.79 -0.14 10.17
CA ASP A 171 -2.89 0.34 9.35
C ASP A 171 -3.66 1.44 10.07
N VAL A 172 -3.73 2.61 9.45
CA VAL A 172 -4.47 3.76 10.00
C VAL A 172 -5.77 3.95 9.25
N PHE A 173 -6.86 4.18 9.97
CA PHE A 173 -8.16 4.44 9.38
C PHE A 173 -8.72 5.76 9.87
N TYR A 174 -9.29 6.54 8.95
CA TYR A 174 -10.02 7.74 9.31
C TYR A 174 -11.35 7.35 9.99
N ARG A 175 -11.55 7.80 11.22
CA ARG A 175 -12.81 7.66 11.95
C ARG A 175 -13.60 8.97 11.81
N LYS A 176 -14.88 8.88 11.48
CA LYS A 176 -15.79 10.03 11.47
C LYS A 176 -15.86 10.66 12.86
N ALA A 177 -16.08 11.96 12.92
CA ALA A 177 -16.31 12.67 14.17
C ALA A 177 -17.46 11.99 14.95
N PRO A 178 -17.36 11.85 16.29
CA PRO A 178 -18.43 11.30 17.11
C PRO A 178 -19.75 12.05 16.88
N SER A 179 -20.86 11.32 16.87
CA SER A 179 -22.20 11.89 16.64
C SER A 179 -22.57 13.00 17.63
N ALA A 180 -22.09 12.90 18.88
CA ALA A 180 -22.29 13.94 19.89
C ALA A 180 -21.70 15.30 19.46
N LEU A 181 -20.55 15.31 18.78
CA LEU A 181 -19.90 16.54 18.32
C LEU A 181 -20.60 17.12 17.10
N THR A 182 -21.04 16.27 16.17
CA THR A 182 -21.74 16.73 14.96
C THR A 182 -23.17 17.21 15.25
N ALA A 183 -23.79 16.74 16.33
CA ALA A 183 -25.09 17.23 16.79
C ALA A 183 -25.01 18.65 17.39
N ALA A 184 -23.93 18.98 18.11
CA ALA A 184 -23.72 20.30 18.72
C ALA A 184 -23.36 21.39 17.70
N ASN A 185 -22.81 21.02 16.54
CA ASN A 185 -22.42 21.94 15.46
C ASN A 185 -23.53 22.17 14.41
N LYS A 186 -24.80 21.86 14.74
CA LYS A 186 -25.95 22.27 13.94
C LYS A 186 -26.40 23.67 14.36
N PHE A 187 -25.63 24.68 13.97
CA PHE A 187 -26.08 26.08 13.93
C PHE A 187 -25.90 26.59 12.50
#